data_AF-A0A5D3D3Y5-F1
#
_entry.id   AF-A0A5D3D3Y5-F1
#
_cell.length_a   1.000
_cell.length_b   1.000
_cell.length_c   1.000
_cell.angle_alpha   90.00
_cell.angle_beta   90.00
_cell.angle_gamma   90.00
#
_symmetry.space_group_name_H-M   'P 1'
#
loop_
_entity.id
_entity.type
_entity.pdbx_description
1 polymer ?
#
loop_
_entity_poly.entity_id
_entity_poly.type
_entity_poly.pdbx_seq_one_letter_code
_entity_poly.pdbx_strand_id
1 'polypeptide(L)'
;MGENETKFENQTNGRCGKERNKGVPSLQALYERKHEEKEKARMEKEAIIAAKKEERERAKARRNSTREKMFKRTQKGQPVMKYRIEHLLETIGASTNH
;
A
#
# COMPACT_ATOMS: atom_id res chain seq x y z
N MET A 1 57.73 48.71 7.63
CA MET A 1 58.53 47.46 7.59
C MET A 1 58.41 46.83 8.99
N GLY A 2 57.72 45.72 9.25
CA GLY A 2 57.02 44.77 8.39
C GLY A 2 56.01 43.98 9.23
N GLU A 3 54.97 43.50 8.57
CA GLU A 3 53.93 42.63 9.10
C GLU A 3 54.52 41.22 9.24
N ASN A 4 54.46 40.62 10.43
CA ASN A 4 54.76 39.20 10.59
C ASN A 4 53.44 38.45 10.75
N GLU A 5 52.84 38.12 9.61
CA GLU A 5 51.73 37.19 9.50
C GLU A 5 52.18 35.79 9.95
N THR A 6 51.57 35.27 11.01
CA THR A 6 51.64 33.86 11.39
C THR A 6 51.00 33.02 10.29
N LYS A 7 51.85 32.52 9.37
CA LYS A 7 51.47 31.55 8.34
C LYS A 7 51.07 30.25 9.00
N PHE A 8 49.77 29.93 8.97
CA PHE A 8 49.29 28.58 9.24
C PHE A 8 49.67 27.70 8.04
N GLU A 9 50.84 27.07 8.14
CA GLU A 9 51.29 26.09 7.15
C GLU A 9 50.42 24.84 7.21
N ASN A 10 49.56 24.67 6.22
CA ASN A 10 48.88 23.40 5.95
C ASN A 10 49.93 22.41 5.41
N GLN A 11 50.62 21.73 6.33
CA GLN A 11 51.49 20.60 6.01
C GLN A 11 50.63 19.44 5.48
N THR A 12 50.55 19.30 4.16
CA THR A 12 50.05 18.09 3.51
C THR A 12 51.17 17.04 3.48
N ASN A 13 51.45 16.46 4.65
CA ASN A 13 52.41 15.37 4.75
C ASN A 13 51.79 14.07 4.21
N GLY A 14 52.49 13.50 3.24
CA GLY A 14 52.03 12.39 2.42
C GLY A 14 51.83 11.07 3.17
N ARG A 15 50.99 10.24 2.53
CA ARG A 15 50.82 8.79 2.69
C ARG A 15 50.20 8.29 4.00
N CYS A 16 48.89 8.52 4.14
CA CYS A 16 47.99 7.63 4.87
C CYS A 16 46.54 8.05 4.58
N GLY A 17 45.76 7.28 3.82
CA GLY A 17 44.34 7.60 3.66
C GLY A 17 43.52 6.79 2.66
N LYS A 18 44.13 6.05 1.72
CA LYS A 18 43.35 5.20 0.79
C LYS A 18 42.61 4.05 1.48
N GLU A 19 42.88 3.80 2.77
CA GLU A 19 42.26 2.73 3.54
C GLU A 19 41.11 3.20 4.44
N ARG A 20 40.93 4.52 4.62
CA ARG A 20 39.95 5.06 5.59
C ARG A 20 38.49 4.98 5.10
N ASN A 21 38.28 4.73 3.80
CA ASN A 21 36.95 4.72 3.18
C ASN A 21 36.56 3.36 2.60
N LYS A 22 37.29 2.27 2.91
CA LYS A 22 36.99 0.93 2.37
C LYS A 22 35.65 0.33 2.86
N GLY A 23 35.02 0.94 3.89
CA GLY A 23 33.76 0.48 4.47
C GLY A 23 32.59 1.46 4.36
N VAL A 24 32.79 2.67 3.83
CA VAL A 24 31.71 3.66 3.69
C VAL A 24 31.08 3.49 2.31
N PRO A 25 29.81 3.10 2.21
CA PRO A 25 29.15 2.99 0.92
C PRO A 25 29.13 4.35 0.23
N SER A 26 29.27 4.38 -1.10
CA SER A 26 29.15 5.62 -1.85
C SER A 26 27.76 6.24 -1.59
N LEU A 27 27.67 7.57 -1.66
CA LEU A 27 26.40 8.28 -1.50
C LEU A 27 25.33 7.72 -2.46
N GLN A 28 25.75 7.34 -3.67
CA GLN A 28 24.93 6.67 -4.66
C GLN A 28 24.44 5.29 -4.17
N ALA A 29 25.32 4.45 -3.63
CA ALA A 29 24.94 3.14 -3.11
C ALA A 29 23.97 3.23 -1.91
N LEU A 30 24.09 4.26 -1.06
CA LEU A 30 23.13 4.53 0.02
C LEU A 30 21.76 4.95 -0.53
N TYR A 31 21.75 5.77 -1.57
CA TYR A 31 20.52 6.21 -2.23
C TYR A 31 19.79 5.04 -2.89
N GLU A 32 20.52 4.21 -3.66
CA GLU A 32 19.98 3.02 -4.32
C GLU A 32 19.38 2.05 -3.29
N ARG A 33 20.10 1.73 -2.21
CA ARG A 33 19.59 0.87 -1.13
C ARG A 33 18.31 1.42 -0.50
N LYS A 34 18.24 2.71 -0.18
CA LYS A 34 17.02 3.33 0.36
C LYS A 34 15.86 3.29 -0.62
N HIS A 35 16.13 3.47 -1.91
CA HIS A 35 15.10 3.40 -2.94
C HIS A 35 14.54 1.98 -3.06
N GLU A 36 15.41 0.97 -3.09
CA GLU A 36 15.01 -0.44 -3.16
C GLU A 36 14.18 -0.86 -1.94
N GLU A 37 14.59 -0.47 -0.73
CA GLU A 37 13.83 -0.74 0.49
C GLU A 37 12.44 -0.09 0.46
N LYS A 38 12.36 1.16 -0.02
CA LYS A 38 11.09 1.89 -0.14
C LYS A 38 10.17 1.25 -1.18
N GLU A 39 10.70 0.85 -2.32
CA GLU A 39 9.90 0.20 -3.37
C GLU A 39 9.44 -1.20 -2.95
N LYS A 40 10.28 -1.98 -2.24
CA LYS A 40 9.85 -3.25 -1.63
C LYS A 40 8.71 -3.04 -0.63
N ALA A 41 8.85 -2.07 0.27
CA ALA A 41 7.80 -1.75 1.24
C ALA A 41 6.52 -1.23 0.56
N ARG A 42 6.61 -0.56 -0.59
CA ARG A 42 5.44 -0.17 -1.39
C ARG A 42 4.76 -1.39 -1.99
N MET A 43 5.51 -2.29 -2.62
CA MET A 43 4.95 -3.49 -3.23
C MET A 43 4.21 -4.37 -2.22
N GLU A 44 4.78 -4.59 -1.03
CA GLU A 44 4.14 -5.36 0.03
C GLU A 44 2.82 -4.71 0.51
N LYS A 45 2.82 -3.38 0.69
CA LYS A 45 1.61 -2.64 1.06
C LYS A 45 0.55 -2.68 -0.03
N GLU A 46 0.96 -2.49 -1.28
CA GLU A 46 0.07 -2.52 -2.44
C GLU A 46 -0.57 -3.91 -2.62
N ALA A 47 0.16 -5.00 -2.37
CA ALA A 47 -0.38 -6.36 -2.38
C ALA A 47 -1.48 -6.56 -1.32
N ILE A 48 -1.24 -6.08 -0.08
CA ILE A 48 -2.25 -6.16 0.99
C ILE A 48 -3.49 -5.32 0.66
N ILE A 49 -3.28 -4.12 0.10
CA ILE A 49 -4.39 -3.23 -0.29
C ILE A 49 -5.19 -3.85 -1.44
N ALA A 50 -4.53 -4.44 -2.43
CA ALA A 50 -5.18 -5.10 -3.56
C ALA A 50 -6.05 -6.27 -3.09
N ALA A 51 -5.53 -7.14 -2.22
CA ALA A 51 -6.30 -8.26 -1.65
C ALA A 51 -7.54 -7.76 -0.88
N LYS A 52 -7.38 -6.75 -0.02
CA LYS A 52 -8.50 -6.15 0.72
C LYS A 52 -9.52 -5.48 -0.22
N LYS A 53 -9.06 -4.86 -1.30
CA LYS A 53 -9.93 -4.24 -2.30
C LYS A 53 -10.75 -5.30 -3.02
N GLU A 54 -10.13 -6.41 -3.43
CA GLU A 54 -10.82 -7.51 -4.09
C GLU A 54 -11.90 -8.13 -3.19
N GLU A 55 -11.59 -8.39 -1.92
CA GLU A 55 -12.58 -8.90 -0.97
C GLU A 55 -13.78 -7.94 -0.83
N ARG A 56 -13.51 -6.64 -0.69
CA ARG A 56 -14.55 -5.60 -0.62
C ARG A 56 -15.39 -5.56 -1.89
N GLU A 57 -14.79 -5.63 -3.06
CA GLU A 57 -15.52 -5.62 -4.33
C GLU A 57 -16.35 -6.89 -4.51
N ARG A 58 -15.86 -8.07 -4.12
CA ARG A 58 -16.66 -9.31 -4.09
C ARG A 58 -17.87 -9.18 -3.16
N ALA A 59 -17.68 -8.64 -1.96
CA ALA A 59 -18.77 -8.40 -1.01
C ALA A 59 -19.79 -7.37 -1.54
N LYS A 60 -19.33 -6.28 -2.16
CA LYS A 60 -20.19 -5.29 -2.81
C LYS A 60 -20.94 -5.89 -4.00
N ALA A 61 -20.30 -6.70 -4.83
CA ALA A 61 -20.94 -7.36 -5.96
C ALA A 61 -22.09 -8.27 -5.51
N ARG A 62 -21.85 -9.07 -4.46
CA ARG A 62 -22.90 -9.89 -3.82
C ARG A 62 -24.04 -9.02 -3.29
N ARG A 63 -23.73 -7.93 -2.58
CA ARG A 63 -24.76 -7.00 -2.08
C ARG A 63 -25.56 -6.37 -3.21
N ASN A 64 -24.90 -5.93 -4.28
CA ASN A 64 -25.53 -5.26 -5.41
C ASN A 64 -26.42 -6.21 -6.21
N SER A 65 -26.04 -7.47 -6.40
CA SER A 65 -26.87 -8.44 -7.12
C SER A 65 -28.16 -8.79 -6.36
N THR A 66 -28.07 -9.00 -5.04
CA THR A 66 -29.25 -9.18 -4.20
C THR A 66 -30.12 -7.91 -4.22
N ARG A 67 -29.48 -6.73 -4.12
CA ARG A 67 -30.14 -5.43 -4.16
C ARG A 67 -30.91 -5.21 -5.45
N GLU A 68 -30.31 -5.47 -6.60
CA GLU A 68 -30.93 -5.29 -7.91
C GLU A 68 -32.20 -6.14 -8.06
N LYS A 69 -32.13 -7.42 -7.66
CA LYS A 69 -33.30 -8.31 -7.64
C LYS A 69 -34.40 -7.79 -6.71
N MET A 70 -34.02 -7.29 -5.53
CA MET A 70 -34.95 -6.74 -4.53
C MET A 70 -35.66 -5.46 -4.96
N PHE A 71 -35.00 -4.63 -5.76
CA PHE A 71 -35.56 -3.38 -6.27
C PHE A 71 -36.34 -3.54 -7.58
N LYS A 72 -36.47 -4.76 -8.12
CA LYS A 72 -37.39 -5.05 -9.22
C LYS A 72 -38.82 -4.67 -8.81
N ARG A 73 -39.49 -3.89 -9.65
CA ARG A 73 -40.87 -3.43 -9.44
C ARG A 73 -41.76 -3.85 -10.60
N THR A 74 -43.04 -4.03 -10.34
CA THR A 74 -44.08 -4.20 -11.35
C THR A 74 -44.31 -2.89 -12.11
N GLN A 75 -45.10 -2.92 -13.18
CA GLN A 75 -45.46 -1.72 -13.95
C GLN A 75 -46.10 -0.62 -13.06
N LYS A 76 -46.81 -1.00 -11.99
CA LYS A 76 -47.42 -0.08 -11.02
C LYS A 76 -46.50 0.29 -9.85
N GLY A 77 -45.22 -0.08 -9.90
CA GLY A 77 -44.23 0.29 -8.87
C GLY A 77 -44.20 -0.62 -7.64
N GLN A 78 -45.06 -1.63 -7.55
CA GLN A 78 -45.05 -2.59 -6.43
C GLN A 78 -43.81 -3.48 -6.53
N PRO A 79 -43.12 -3.83 -5.43
CA PRO A 79 -42.00 -4.77 -5.48
C PRO A 79 -42.42 -6.12 -6.07
N VAL A 80 -41.56 -6.71 -6.89
CA VAL A 80 -41.79 -8.07 -7.40
C VAL A 80 -41.60 -9.07 -6.25
N MET A 81 -42.71 -9.64 -5.78
CA MET A 81 -42.74 -10.47 -4.56
C MET A 81 -41.89 -11.75 -4.65
N LYS A 82 -41.66 -12.30 -5.86
CA LYS A 82 -40.83 -13.49 -6.08
C LYS A 82 -39.47 -13.38 -5.36
N TYR A 83 -38.71 -12.34 -5.66
CA TYR A 83 -37.37 -12.14 -5.10
C TYR A 83 -37.39 -11.82 -3.60
N ARG A 84 -38.44 -11.14 -3.12
CA ARG A 84 -38.61 -10.81 -1.70
C ARG A 84 -38.83 -12.08 -0.88
N ILE A 85 -39.71 -12.97 -1.35
CA ILE A 85 -40.04 -14.23 -0.68
C ILE A 85 -38.82 -15.15 -0.66
N GLU A 86 -38.12 -15.31 -1.80
CA GLU A 86 -36.87 -16.11 -1.88
C GLU A 86 -35.87 -15.70 -0.79
N HIS A 87 -35.61 -14.40 -0.62
CA HIS A 87 -34.67 -13.92 0.40
C HIS A 87 -35.16 -14.09 1.83
N LEU A 88 -36.45 -13.93 2.08
CA LEU A 88 -37.01 -14.19 3.42
C LEU A 88 -36.81 -15.66 3.79
N LEU A 89 -37.04 -16.57 2.85
CA LEU A 89 -36.80 -18.01 3.04
C LEU A 89 -35.32 -18.32 3.25
N GLU A 90 -34.41 -17.73 2.44
CA GLU A 90 -32.96 -17.87 2.63
C GLU A 90 -32.51 -17.36 4.00
N THR A 91 -33.03 -16.21 4.45
CA THR A 91 -32.68 -15.61 5.75
C THR A 91 -33.16 -16.48 6.90
N ILE A 92 -34.37 -17.02 6.80
CA ILE A 92 -34.92 -17.94 7.79
C ILE A 92 -34.08 -19.22 7.82
N GLY A 93 -33.82 -19.85 6.67
CA GLY A 93 -32.99 -21.05 6.56
C GLY A 93 -31.57 -20.86 7.12
N ALA A 94 -30.94 -19.71 6.84
CA ALA A 94 -29.64 -19.37 7.40
C ALA A 94 -29.67 -19.18 8.92
N SER A 95 -30.76 -18.63 9.47
CA SER A 95 -30.92 -18.46 10.92
C SER A 95 -31.17 -19.78 11.66
N THR A 96 -31.79 -20.77 11.00
CA THR A 96 -32.12 -22.07 11.60
C THR A 96 -31.00 -23.11 11.52
N ASN A 97 -30.07 -22.94 10.58
CA ASN A 97 -28.95 -23.88 10.36
C ASN A 97 -27.69 -23.50 11.17
N HIS A 98 -27.81 -22.59 12.14
CA HIS A 98 -26.70 -22.06 12.92
C HIS A 98 -26.83 -22.35 14.41
#